data_AF-A0A933MA40-F1
#
_entry.id   AF-A0A933MA40-F1
#
_cell.length_a   1.000
_cell.length_b   1.000
_cell.length_c   1.000
_cell.angle_alpha   90.00
_cell.angle_beta   90.00
_cell.angle_gamma   90.00
#
_symmetry.space_group_name_H-M   'P 1'
#
loop_
_entity.id
_entity.type
_entity.pdbx_description
1 polymer ?
#
loop_
_entity_poly.entity_id
_entity_poly.type
_entity_poly.pdbx_seq_one_letter_code
_entity_poly.pdbx_strand_id
1 'polypeptide(L)'
;MADKYTELLERFDPIAIARYQITAKDLESIEQYIEILQSDFAQNVWQEAVQVGGEYGTSIIIHEVTQIRALKQVGIDPLRYGLKDLQRILDQHRDAHVSALYEEHLYLQEVLTRKFGQRFQVATLVRANQLDDTDLNRFLESAIGIFLFEEDRVEQARQALERLKGR
;
A
#
# COMPACT_ATOMS: atom_id res chain seq x y z
N MET A 1 11.43 -7.65 27.06
CA MET A 1 10.92 -8.36 25.88
C MET A 1 10.47 -7.28 24.92
N ALA A 2 11.08 -7.19 23.74
CA ALA A 2 10.60 -6.27 22.73
C ALA A 2 9.22 -6.74 22.25
N ASP A 3 8.33 -5.78 21.96
CA ASP A 3 7.03 -6.05 21.36
C ASP A 3 7.25 -6.65 19.95
N LYS A 4 6.47 -7.67 19.55
CA LYS A 4 6.63 -8.39 18.27
C LYS A 4 6.68 -7.41 17.08
N TYR A 5 5.95 -6.30 17.17
CA TYR A 5 5.90 -5.29 16.12
C TYR A 5 7.15 -4.40 16.09
N THR A 6 7.84 -4.23 17.22
CA THR A 6 9.12 -3.51 17.25
C THR A 6 10.20 -4.28 16.48
N GLU A 7 10.28 -5.59 16.69
CA GLU A 7 11.18 -6.47 15.92
C GLU A 7 10.75 -6.55 14.45
N LEU A 8 9.44 -6.55 14.19
CA LEU A 8 8.91 -6.60 12.82
C LEU A 8 9.27 -5.37 11.98
N LEU A 9 9.39 -4.17 12.59
CA LEU A 9 9.83 -2.96 11.89
C LEU A 9 11.20 -3.13 11.23
N GLU A 10 12.09 -3.94 11.81
CA GLU A 10 13.44 -4.17 11.29
C GLU A 10 13.44 -4.94 9.95
N ARG A 11 12.31 -5.56 9.59
CA ARG A 11 12.15 -6.29 8.31
C ARG A 11 11.80 -5.38 7.14
N PHE A 12 11.52 -4.10 7.39
CA PHE A 12 11.07 -3.12 6.40
C PHE A 12 12.16 -2.08 6.09
N ASP A 13 12.00 -1.30 5.01
CA ASP A 13 12.95 -0.24 4.63
C ASP A 13 13.01 0.84 5.72
N PRO A 14 14.12 0.95 6.47
CA PRO A 14 14.22 1.86 7.62
C PRO A 14 14.13 3.34 7.21
N ILE A 15 14.50 3.68 5.97
CA ILE A 15 14.42 5.06 5.47
C ILE A 15 12.95 5.45 5.31
N ALA A 16 12.14 4.57 4.74
CA ALA A 16 10.73 4.83 4.54
C ALA A 16 9.95 4.75 5.85
N ILE A 17 10.27 3.81 6.75
CA ILE A 17 9.71 3.77 8.11
C ILE A 17 9.92 5.10 8.84
N ALA A 18 11.12 5.67 8.76
CA ALA A 18 11.40 6.99 9.35
C ALA A 18 10.63 8.12 8.63
N ARG A 19 10.62 8.13 7.28
CA ARG A 19 9.94 9.16 6.48
C ARG A 19 8.44 9.23 6.77
N TYR A 20 7.78 8.07 6.80
CA TYR A 20 6.34 7.96 7.06
C TYR A 20 6.01 7.89 8.55
N GLN A 21 7.02 7.94 9.43
CA GLN A 21 6.86 7.84 10.88
C GLN A 21 6.01 6.62 11.26
N ILE A 22 6.31 5.46 10.67
CA ILE A 22 5.60 4.21 10.92
C ILE A 22 6.10 3.64 12.24
N THR A 23 5.16 3.34 13.14
CA THR A 23 5.44 2.83 14.49
C THR A 23 4.96 1.39 14.65
N ALA A 24 5.40 0.73 15.73
CA ALA A 24 4.90 -0.59 16.11
C ALA A 24 3.37 -0.63 16.26
N LYS A 25 2.78 0.46 16.77
CA LYS A 25 1.32 0.62 16.89
C LYS A 25 0.62 0.76 15.54
N ASP A 26 1.28 1.35 14.55
CA ASP A 26 0.74 1.38 13.19
C ASP A 26 0.71 -0.05 12.61
N LEU A 27 1.76 -0.84 12.80
CA LEU A 27 1.79 -2.24 12.37
C LEU A 27 0.69 -3.08 13.03
N GLU A 28 0.47 -2.90 14.33
CA GLU A 28 -0.65 -3.52 15.06
C GLU A 28 -2.00 -3.12 14.47
N SER A 29 -2.18 -1.82 14.20
CA SER A 29 -3.43 -1.30 13.62
C SER A 29 -3.67 -1.85 12.21
N ILE A 30 -2.61 -2.01 11.41
CA ILE A 30 -2.69 -2.55 10.05
C ILE A 30 -3.06 -4.04 10.09
N GLU A 31 -2.44 -4.84 10.96
CA GLU A 31 -2.78 -6.26 11.11
C GLU A 31 -4.27 -6.42 11.45
N GLN A 32 -4.76 -5.70 12.46
CA GLN A 32 -6.18 -5.74 12.86
C GLN A 32 -7.12 -5.24 11.75
N TYR A 33 -6.74 -4.17 11.06
CA TYR A 33 -7.52 -3.61 9.96
C TYR A 33 -7.66 -4.61 8.80
N ILE A 34 -6.58 -5.27 8.42
CA ILE A 34 -6.58 -6.30 7.37
C ILE A 34 -7.34 -7.54 7.83
N GLU A 35 -7.23 -7.94 9.10
CA GLU A 35 -8.03 -9.05 9.65
C GLU A 35 -9.54 -8.77 9.54
N ILE A 36 -9.99 -7.54 9.76
CA ILE A 36 -11.40 -7.17 9.57
C ILE A 36 -11.81 -7.29 8.09
N LEU A 37 -10.95 -6.83 7.16
CA LEU A 37 -11.27 -6.79 5.73
C LEU A 37 -11.13 -8.14 5.03
N GLN A 38 -10.19 -8.96 5.46
CA GLN A 38 -9.72 -10.14 4.72
C GLN A 38 -9.71 -11.40 5.60
N SER A 39 -10.56 -11.47 6.63
CA SER A 39 -10.64 -12.62 7.56
C SER A 39 -10.78 -13.99 6.88
N ASP A 40 -11.42 -14.01 5.71
CA ASP A 40 -11.78 -15.24 5.01
C ASP A 40 -10.76 -15.67 3.95
N PHE A 41 -9.67 -14.89 3.77
CA PHE A 41 -8.65 -15.17 2.76
C PHE A 41 -7.52 -16.02 3.36
N ALA A 42 -7.18 -17.12 2.69
CA ALA A 42 -6.10 -18.02 3.10
C ALA A 42 -4.71 -17.34 3.11
N GLN A 43 -4.53 -16.34 2.25
CA GLN A 43 -3.39 -15.44 2.26
C GLN A 43 -3.89 -14.01 2.12
N ASN A 44 -3.50 -13.15 3.06
CA ASN A 44 -3.92 -11.75 3.09
C ASN A 44 -2.73 -10.81 2.85
N VAL A 45 -3.05 -9.55 2.58
CA VAL A 45 -2.06 -8.51 2.24
C VAL A 45 -1.05 -8.29 3.36
N TRP A 46 -1.45 -8.48 4.62
CA TRP A 46 -0.56 -8.42 5.78
C TRP A 46 0.51 -9.51 5.73
N GLN A 47 0.11 -10.76 5.46
CA GLN A 47 1.04 -11.87 5.33
C GLN A 47 2.01 -11.66 4.16
N GLU A 48 1.56 -11.11 3.03
CA GLU A 48 2.45 -10.75 1.92
C GLU A 48 3.47 -9.69 2.36
N ALA A 49 3.04 -8.61 3.00
CA ALA A 49 3.94 -7.55 3.48
C ALA A 49 5.02 -8.11 4.40
N VAL A 50 4.62 -8.95 5.36
CA VAL A 50 5.52 -9.57 6.32
C VAL A 50 6.43 -10.62 5.66
N GLN A 51 5.94 -11.42 4.71
CA GLN A 51 6.75 -12.45 4.05
C GLN A 51 7.80 -11.83 3.13
N VAL A 52 7.38 -10.88 2.29
CA VAL A 52 8.28 -10.21 1.34
C VAL A 52 9.24 -9.28 2.08
N GLY A 53 8.73 -8.46 3.02
CA GLY A 53 9.52 -7.46 3.72
C GLY A 53 10.25 -6.51 2.77
N GLY A 54 11.35 -5.91 3.23
CA GLY A 54 12.16 -4.99 2.45
C GLY A 54 11.31 -3.85 1.86
N GLU A 55 11.70 -3.34 0.70
CA GLU A 55 11.02 -2.19 0.10
C GLU A 55 9.61 -2.54 -0.41
N TYR A 56 9.39 -3.72 -1.00
CA TYR A 56 8.03 -4.06 -1.45
C TYR A 56 7.06 -4.28 -0.29
N GLY A 57 7.48 -5.01 0.75
CA GLY A 57 6.67 -5.11 1.97
C GLY A 57 6.41 -3.74 2.59
N THR A 58 7.38 -2.82 2.55
CA THR A 58 7.19 -1.44 3.01
C THR A 58 6.18 -0.66 2.19
N SER A 59 6.09 -0.87 0.87
CA SER A 59 5.08 -0.18 0.05
C SER A 59 3.66 -0.55 0.49
N ILE A 60 3.43 -1.83 0.81
CA ILE A 60 2.15 -2.29 1.36
C ILE A 60 1.86 -1.60 2.71
N ILE A 61 2.84 -1.54 3.62
CA ILE A 61 2.65 -0.85 4.91
C ILE A 61 2.35 0.64 4.72
N ILE A 62 2.99 1.29 3.75
CA ILE A 62 2.74 2.69 3.39
C ILE A 62 1.29 2.88 2.92
N HIS A 63 0.78 1.98 2.07
CA HIS A 63 -0.61 2.01 1.64
C HIS A 63 -1.55 2.01 2.85
N GLU A 64 -1.42 0.99 3.69
CA GLU A 64 -2.37 0.74 4.78
C GLU A 64 -2.32 1.82 5.85
N VAL A 65 -1.11 2.27 6.24
CA VAL A 65 -0.97 3.34 7.23
C VAL A 65 -1.53 4.67 6.70
N THR A 66 -1.35 4.96 5.42
CA THR A 66 -1.85 6.18 4.78
C THR A 66 -3.37 6.19 4.76
N GLN A 67 -3.98 5.08 4.35
CA GLN A 67 -5.43 4.94 4.33
C GLN A 67 -6.04 5.06 5.73
N ILE A 68 -5.50 4.34 6.71
CA ILE A 68 -5.97 4.39 8.11
C ILE A 68 -5.85 5.82 8.66
N ARG A 69 -4.72 6.49 8.43
CA ARG A 69 -4.51 7.86 8.91
C ARG A 69 -5.42 8.87 8.22
N ALA A 70 -5.66 8.74 6.92
CA ALA A 70 -6.59 9.59 6.19
C ALA A 70 -8.03 9.46 6.73
N LEU A 71 -8.48 8.23 7.04
CA LEU A 71 -9.77 8.02 7.70
C LEU A 71 -9.81 8.66 9.10
N LYS A 72 -8.75 8.47 9.90
CA LYS A 72 -8.67 9.06 11.25
C LYS A 72 -8.68 10.60 11.22
N GLN A 73 -8.09 11.22 10.20
CA GLN A 73 -8.11 12.68 10.03
C GLN A 73 -9.52 13.24 9.83
N VAL A 74 -10.43 12.46 9.24
CA VAL A 74 -11.86 12.83 9.10
C VAL A 74 -12.73 12.31 10.25
N GLY A 75 -12.10 11.87 11.36
CA GLY A 75 -12.79 11.40 12.56
C GLY A 75 -13.27 9.95 12.51
N ILE A 76 -12.80 9.16 11.55
CA ILE A 76 -13.20 7.76 11.37
C ILE A 76 -12.09 6.84 11.86
N ASP A 77 -12.38 6.07 12.90
CA ASP A 77 -11.48 5.02 13.40
C ASP A 77 -11.89 3.66 12.82
N PRO A 78 -11.22 3.15 11.76
CA PRO A 78 -11.69 1.98 11.02
C PRO A 78 -11.78 0.70 11.87
N LEU A 79 -10.98 0.62 12.94
CA LEU A 79 -10.94 -0.53 13.85
C LEU A 79 -12.20 -0.68 14.72
N ARG A 80 -13.10 0.31 14.71
CA ARG A 80 -14.37 0.28 15.46
C ARG A 80 -15.52 -0.35 14.68
N TYR A 81 -15.30 -0.71 13.43
CA TYR A 81 -16.34 -1.18 12.52
C TYR A 81 -16.10 -2.64 12.12
N GLY A 82 -17.19 -3.41 11.98
CA GLY A 82 -17.12 -4.71 11.34
C GLY A 82 -17.04 -4.59 9.82
N LEU A 83 -16.70 -5.69 9.14
CA LEU A 83 -16.46 -5.76 7.69
C LEU A 83 -17.46 -4.96 6.84
N LYS A 84 -18.77 -5.17 7.02
CA LYS A 84 -19.81 -4.54 6.20
C LYS A 84 -19.83 -3.01 6.33
N ASP A 85 -19.72 -2.51 7.55
CA ASP A 85 -19.69 -1.07 7.80
C ASP A 85 -18.39 -0.45 7.33
N LEU A 86 -17.28 -1.16 7.53
CA LEU A 86 -15.98 -0.72 7.05
C LEU A 86 -15.94 -0.63 5.52
N GLN A 87 -16.45 -1.63 4.80
CA GLN A 87 -16.58 -1.59 3.33
C GLN A 87 -17.38 -0.37 2.86
N ARG A 88 -18.52 -0.09 3.49
CA ARG A 88 -19.34 1.09 3.18
C ARG A 88 -18.59 2.40 3.43
N ILE A 89 -17.83 2.49 4.52
CA ILE A 89 -16.98 3.65 4.83
C ILE A 89 -15.91 3.82 3.75
N LEU A 90 -15.21 2.75 3.36
CA LEU A 90 -14.19 2.81 2.31
C LEU A 90 -14.77 3.27 0.97
N ASP A 91 -15.97 2.81 0.62
CA ASP A 91 -16.68 3.23 -0.59
C ASP A 91 -17.08 4.72 -0.56
N GLN A 92 -17.33 5.29 0.63
CA GLN A 92 -17.64 6.71 0.81
C GLN A 92 -16.40 7.60 0.85
N HIS A 93 -15.25 7.03 1.23
CA HIS A 93 -13.97 7.72 1.40
C HIS A 93 -12.93 7.25 0.40
N ARG A 94 -13.31 7.12 -0.87
CA ARG A 94 -12.44 6.64 -1.96
C ARG A 94 -11.15 7.44 -2.09
N ASP A 95 -11.20 8.74 -1.82
CA ASP A 95 -10.02 9.61 -1.87
C ASP A 95 -8.93 9.18 -0.88
N ALA A 96 -9.28 8.58 0.27
CA ALA A 96 -8.31 8.04 1.21
C ALA A 96 -7.56 6.86 0.60
N HIS A 97 -8.27 5.98 -0.11
CA HIS A 97 -7.67 4.84 -0.80
C HIS A 97 -6.84 5.26 -2.01
N VAL A 98 -7.30 6.24 -2.81
CA VAL A 98 -6.52 6.77 -3.93
C VAL A 98 -5.24 7.47 -3.44
N SER A 99 -5.32 8.21 -2.33
CA SER A 99 -4.13 8.81 -1.70
C SER A 99 -3.13 7.75 -1.23
N ALA A 100 -3.62 6.65 -0.66
CA ALA A 100 -2.80 5.51 -0.26
C ALA A 100 -2.12 4.82 -1.47
N LEU A 101 -2.87 4.57 -2.55
CA LEU A 101 -2.33 4.07 -3.81
C LEU A 101 -1.23 4.99 -4.35
N TYR A 102 -1.44 6.30 -4.32
CA TYR A 102 -0.43 7.26 -4.79
C TYR A 102 0.86 7.14 -3.98
N GLU A 103 0.79 7.16 -2.64
CA GLU A 103 1.97 7.10 -1.77
C GLU A 103 2.73 5.77 -1.90
N GLU A 104 2.01 4.64 -1.96
CA GLU A 104 2.60 3.33 -2.20
C GLU A 104 3.42 3.31 -3.50
N HIS A 105 2.81 3.74 -4.61
CA HIS A 105 3.39 3.60 -5.93
C HIS A 105 4.41 4.71 -6.24
N LEU A 106 4.30 5.87 -5.58
CA LEU A 106 5.34 6.90 -5.58
C LEU A 106 6.61 6.36 -4.91
N TYR A 107 6.47 5.72 -3.75
CA TYR A 107 7.60 5.09 -3.08
C TYR A 107 8.21 3.96 -3.94
N LEU A 108 7.39 3.11 -4.57
CA LEU A 108 7.88 2.08 -5.50
C LEU A 108 8.63 2.71 -6.69
N GLN A 109 8.13 3.81 -7.26
CA GLN A 109 8.84 4.53 -8.33
C GLN A 109 10.23 4.97 -7.89
N GLU A 110 10.37 5.52 -6.68
CA GLU A 110 11.66 5.94 -6.11
C GLU A 110 12.61 4.75 -5.94
N VAL A 111 12.11 3.64 -5.39
CA VAL A 111 12.87 2.40 -5.18
C VAL A 111 13.35 1.82 -6.49
N LEU A 112 12.47 1.68 -7.49
CA LEU A 112 12.83 1.13 -8.81
C LEU A 112 13.82 2.04 -9.54
N THR A 113 13.67 3.36 -9.39
CA THR A 113 14.62 4.33 -9.95
C THR A 113 15.99 4.16 -9.30
N ARG A 114 16.04 4.05 -7.97
CA ARG A 114 17.29 3.88 -7.20
C ARG A 114 17.99 2.55 -7.50
N LYS A 115 17.25 1.45 -7.54
CA LYS A 115 17.82 0.09 -7.64
C LYS A 115 18.08 -0.37 -9.07
N PHE A 116 17.24 0.02 -10.01
CA PHE A 116 17.27 -0.49 -11.37
C PHE A 116 17.50 0.61 -12.41
N GLY A 117 17.54 1.89 -12.01
CA GLY A 117 17.62 3.01 -12.96
C GLY A 117 16.35 3.16 -13.79
N GLN A 118 15.24 2.53 -13.38
CA GLN A 118 13.99 2.51 -14.13
C GLN A 118 12.93 3.37 -13.43
N ARG A 119 12.44 4.38 -14.15
CA ARG A 119 11.33 5.22 -13.70
C ARG A 119 10.09 4.91 -14.53
N PHE A 120 8.97 4.71 -13.85
CA PHE A 120 7.65 4.47 -14.44
C PHE A 120 6.65 5.48 -13.88
N GLN A 121 5.62 5.86 -14.63
CA GLN A 121 4.53 6.66 -14.06
C GLN A 121 3.78 5.89 -12.97
N VAL A 122 3.20 6.62 -12.01
CA VAL A 122 2.48 6.04 -10.87
C VAL A 122 1.30 5.18 -11.34
N ALA A 123 0.49 5.66 -12.29
CA ALA A 123 -0.63 4.89 -12.83
C ALA A 123 -0.16 3.61 -13.56
N THR A 124 1.00 3.66 -14.23
CA THR A 124 1.62 2.47 -14.82
C THR A 124 1.99 1.43 -13.77
N LEU A 125 2.54 1.88 -12.63
CA LEU A 125 2.87 1.00 -11.51
C LEU A 125 1.62 0.43 -10.83
N VAL A 126 0.56 1.23 -10.64
CA VAL A 126 -0.74 0.76 -10.13
C VAL A 126 -1.26 -0.38 -11.00
N ARG A 127 -1.25 -0.19 -12.32
CA ARG A 127 -1.68 -1.25 -13.26
C ARG A 127 -0.80 -2.49 -13.21
N ALA A 128 0.52 -2.30 -13.09
CA ALA A 128 1.49 -3.39 -13.08
C ALA A 128 1.42 -4.22 -11.79
N ASN A 129 1.09 -3.59 -10.66
CA ASN A 129 1.01 -4.24 -9.35
C ASN A 129 -0.31 -5.00 -9.13
N GLN A 130 -1.36 -4.65 -9.88
CA GLN A 130 -2.69 -5.24 -9.76
C GLN A 130 -3.01 -6.30 -10.83
N LEU A 131 -3.96 -7.19 -10.49
CA LEU A 131 -4.50 -8.19 -11.42
C LEU A 131 -5.56 -7.58 -12.35
N ASP A 132 -6.40 -6.66 -11.84
CA ASP A 132 -7.46 -6.00 -12.61
C ASP A 132 -7.30 -4.47 -12.66
N ASP A 133 -8.23 -3.81 -13.36
CA ASP A 133 -8.22 -2.36 -13.62
C ASP A 133 -8.97 -1.55 -12.55
N THR A 134 -9.48 -2.17 -11.47
CA THR A 134 -10.35 -1.47 -10.49
C THR A 134 -9.65 -0.29 -9.84
N ASP A 135 -8.44 -0.52 -9.31
CA ASP A 135 -7.66 0.52 -8.66
C ASP A 135 -7.13 1.53 -9.67
N LEU A 136 -6.76 1.09 -10.87
CA LEU A 136 -6.36 1.99 -11.95
C LEU A 136 -7.51 2.96 -12.31
N ASN A 137 -8.72 2.44 -12.49
CA ASN A 137 -9.89 3.26 -12.83
C ASN A 137 -10.20 4.26 -11.71
N ARG A 138 -10.20 3.83 -10.45
CA ARG A 138 -10.38 4.72 -9.29
C ARG A 138 -9.30 5.82 -9.25
N PHE A 139 -8.07 5.45 -9.57
CA PHE A 139 -6.93 6.35 -9.58
C PHE A 139 -7.03 7.41 -10.70
N LEU A 140 -7.42 6.99 -11.91
CA LEU A 140 -7.57 7.86 -13.08
C LEU A 140 -8.82 8.75 -13.00
N GLU A 141 -9.90 8.29 -12.38
CA GLU A 141 -11.15 9.04 -12.18
C GLU A 141 -11.08 10.02 -10.99
N SER A 142 -10.03 9.93 -10.17
CA SER A 142 -9.89 10.75 -8.97
C SER A 142 -9.64 12.22 -9.29
N ALA A 143 -10.22 13.11 -8.48
CA ALA A 143 -9.94 14.53 -8.51
C ALA A 143 -8.58 14.91 -7.87
N ILE A 144 -7.87 13.96 -7.26
CA ILE A 144 -6.60 14.21 -6.55
C ILE A 144 -5.49 14.67 -7.51
N GLY A 145 -5.54 14.28 -8.78
CA GLY A 145 -4.56 14.74 -9.76
C GLY A 145 -4.81 14.25 -11.18
N ILE A 146 -3.99 14.74 -12.10
CA ILE A 146 -3.92 14.23 -13.48
C ILE A 146 -2.74 13.27 -13.53
N PHE A 147 -3.02 12.00 -13.84
CA PHE A 147 -2.00 10.96 -13.87
C PHE A 147 -1.72 10.52 -15.31
N LEU A 148 -0.44 10.42 -15.65
CA LEU A 148 0.00 9.87 -16.92
C LEU A 148 0.07 8.34 -16.82
N PHE A 149 -0.42 7.66 -17.86
CA PHE A 149 -0.40 6.21 -17.97
C PHE A 149 0.40 5.79 -19.21
N GLU A 150 1.40 4.93 -19.01
CA GLU A 150 2.29 4.39 -20.05
C GLU A 150 1.91 2.93 -20.32
N GLU A 151 0.87 2.70 -21.12
CA GLU A 151 0.33 1.36 -21.39
C GLU A 151 1.39 0.39 -21.94
N ASP A 152 2.28 0.88 -22.81
CA ASP A 152 3.38 0.13 -23.43
C ASP A 152 4.48 -0.31 -22.45
N ARG A 153 4.48 0.24 -21.23
CA ARG A 153 5.50 -0.02 -20.21
C ARG A 153 4.98 -0.83 -19.02
N VAL A 154 3.70 -1.21 -19.01
CA VAL A 154 3.08 -1.99 -17.91
C VAL A 154 3.81 -3.31 -17.67
N GLU A 155 4.16 -4.04 -18.72
CA GLU A 155 4.85 -5.33 -18.56
C GLU A 155 6.29 -5.16 -18.04
N GLN A 156 6.99 -4.12 -18.47
CA GLN A 156 8.32 -3.79 -17.95
C GLN A 156 8.25 -3.40 -16.47
N ALA A 157 7.23 -2.62 -16.09
CA ALA A 157 6.96 -2.27 -14.70
C ALA A 157 6.65 -3.52 -13.85
N ARG A 158 5.83 -4.43 -14.36
CA ARG A 158 5.48 -5.70 -13.69
C ARG A 158 6.72 -6.54 -13.42
N GLN A 159 7.59 -6.70 -14.41
CA GLN A 159 8.87 -7.41 -14.25
C GLN A 159 9.80 -6.75 -13.24
N ALA A 160 9.85 -5.41 -13.21
CA ALA A 160 10.64 -4.68 -12.22
C ALA A 160 10.11 -4.88 -10.79
N LEU A 161 8.78 -4.92 -10.61
CA LEU A 161 8.12 -5.21 -9.34
C LEU A 161 8.34 -6.67 -8.89
N GLU A 162 8.23 -7.66 -9.78
CA GLU A 162 8.48 -9.06 -9.42
C GLU A 162 9.93 -9.27 -8.94
N ARG A 163 10.91 -8.64 -9.62
CA ARG A 163 12.30 -8.61 -9.16
C ARG A 163 12.45 -8.00 -7.77
N LEU A 164 11.64 -7.00 -7.43
CA LEU A 164 11.62 -6.39 -6.10
C LEU A 164 11.03 -7.33 -5.04
N LYS A 165 10.04 -8.15 -5.42
CA LYS A 165 9.47 -9.22 -4.58
C LYS A 165 10.39 -10.44 -4.43
N GLY A 166 11.51 -10.48 -5.15
CA GLY A 166 12.41 -11.63 -5.20
C GLY A 166 11.90 -12.79 -6.04
N ARG A 167 11.08 -12.50 -7.07
CA ARG A 167 10.48 -13.45 -8.01
C ARG A 167 11.01 -13.26 -9.43
#